data_AF-A0A1H4VMK5-F1
#
_entry.id   AF-A0A1H4VMK5-F1
#
_cell.length_a   1.000
_cell.length_b   1.000
_cell.length_c   1.000
_cell.angle_alpha   90.00
_cell.angle_beta   90.00
_cell.angle_gamma   90.00
#
_symmetry.space_group_name_H-M   'P 1'
#
loop_
_entity.id
_entity.type
_entity.pdbx_description
1 polymer ?
#
loop_
_entity_poly.entity_id
_entity_poly.type
_entity_poly.pdbx_seq_one_letter_code
_entity_poly.pdbx_strand_id
1 'polypeptide(L)'
;MTTYTFETVRRGAQRTGACPACGKRTTRRRTFEQTVNPFNRNLDGSVKSRDEVFAAVSAEAAAWEPDFRHGACVEEDAEAAR
;
A
#
# COMPACT_ATOMS: atom_id res chain seq x y z
N MET A 1 -33.19 -13.25 7.42
CA MET A 1 -32.34 -12.13 6.94
C MET A 1 -30.98 -12.31 7.58
N THR A 2 -29.95 -12.63 6.79
CA THR A 2 -28.60 -12.86 7.34
C THR A 2 -27.91 -11.52 7.53
N THR A 3 -27.55 -11.19 8.76
CA THR A 3 -26.82 -9.97 9.08
C THR A 3 -25.33 -10.23 8.93
N TYR A 4 -24.64 -9.40 8.15
CA TYR A 4 -23.21 -9.48 7.96
C TYR A 4 -22.52 -8.30 8.63
N THR A 5 -21.46 -8.59 9.38
CA THR A 5 -20.59 -7.56 9.97
C THR A 5 -19.48 -7.26 8.97
N PHE A 6 -19.29 -5.97 8.68
CA PHE A 6 -18.19 -5.47 7.86
C PHE A 6 -17.20 -4.76 8.78
N GLU A 7 -15.99 -5.30 8.90
CA GLU A 7 -14.93 -4.66 9.68
C GLU A 7 -13.77 -4.27 8.76
N THR A 8 -13.40 -2.99 8.75
CA THR A 8 -12.24 -2.50 7.99
C THR A 8 -10.96 -2.65 8.80
N VAL A 9 -10.01 -3.41 8.27
CA VAL A 9 -8.66 -3.55 8.79
C VAL A 9 -7.74 -2.65 7.97
N ARG A 10 -7.00 -1.77 8.65
CA ARG A 10 -6.11 -0.78 8.01
C ARG A 10 -4.69 -0.87 8.56
N ARG A 11 -3.70 -0.71 7.68
CA ARG A 11 -2.28 -0.58 8.05
C ARG A 11 -1.65 0.57 7.29
N GLY A 12 -1.01 1.48 8.01
CA GLY A 12 -0.16 2.50 7.41
C GLY A 12 1.25 1.97 7.20
N ALA A 13 1.81 2.25 6.03
CA ALA A 13 3.23 2.12 5.76
C ALA A 13 3.84 3.51 5.53
N GLN A 14 5.04 3.70 6.08
CA GLN A 14 5.84 4.90 5.87
C GLN A 14 7.26 4.48 5.49
N ARG A 15 7.77 5.02 4.38
CA ARG A 15 9.14 4.78 3.92
C ARG A 15 9.81 6.12 3.64
N THR A 16 11.10 6.19 3.91
CA THR A 16 11.91 7.38 3.65
C THR A 16 13.12 6.97 2.83
N GLY A 17 13.42 7.71 1.77
CA GLY A 17 14.51 7.41 0.85
C GLY A 17 15.05 8.68 0.20
N ALA A 18 16.19 8.57 -0.46
CA ALA A 18 16.75 9.66 -1.24
C ALA A 18 16.10 9.70 -2.63
N CYS A 19 15.81 10.89 -3.12
CA CYS A 19 15.43 11.09 -4.52
C CYS A 19 16.67 10.80 -5.39
N PRO A 20 16.57 9.91 -6.39
CA PRO A 20 17.71 9.58 -7.25
C PRO A 20 18.19 10.74 -8.13
N ALA A 21 17.32 11.73 -8.42
CA ALA A 21 17.65 12.87 -9.27
C ALA A 21 18.40 13.99 -8.51
N CYS A 22 17.90 14.40 -7.34
CA CYS A 22 18.46 15.54 -6.61
C CYS A 22 19.11 15.19 -5.27
N GLY A 23 19.14 13.90 -4.89
CA GLY A 23 19.74 13.41 -3.65
C GLY A 23 18.99 13.77 -2.35
N LYS A 24 17.99 14.66 -2.42
CA LYS A 24 17.21 15.09 -1.25
C LYS A 24 16.33 13.96 -0.72
N ARG A 25 16.23 13.84 0.61
CA ARG A 25 15.38 12.84 1.27
C ARG A 25 13.90 13.18 1.11
N THR A 26 13.09 12.18 0.80
CA THR A 26 11.64 12.29 0.76
C THR A 26 10.98 11.14 1.51
N THR A 27 9.87 11.44 2.18
CA THR A 27 9.07 10.47 2.93
C THR A 27 7.78 10.20 2.17
N ARG A 28 7.46 8.94 1.96
CA ARG A 28 6.20 8.50 1.36
C ARG A 28 5.39 7.75 2.42
N ARG A 29 4.09 8.02 2.45
CA ARG A 29 3.12 7.33 3.31
C ARG A 29 1.97 6.79 2.46
N ARG A 30 1.57 5.54 2.69
CA ARG A 30 0.40 4.92 2.09
C ARG A 30 -0.35 4.11 3.13
N THR A 31 -1.68 4.17 3.08
CA THR A 31 -2.55 3.32 3.90
C THR A 31 -3.06 2.19 3.03
N PHE A 32 -2.95 0.96 3.54
CA PHE A 32 -3.52 -0.24 2.97
C PHE A 32 -4.71 -0.64 3.82
N GLU A 33 -5.81 -1.03 3.19
CA GLU A 33 -7.02 -1.43 3.87
C GLU A 33 -7.71 -2.58 3.16
N GLN A 34 -8.30 -3.47 3.94
CA GLN A 34 -9.18 -4.53 3.46
C GLN A 34 -10.33 -4.70 4.46
N THR A 35 -11.47 -5.18 3.96
CA THR A 35 -12.65 -5.40 4.79
C THR A 35 -12.82 -6.88 5.06
N VAL A 36 -12.98 -7.25 6.32
CA VAL A 36 -13.46 -8.56 6.75
C VAL A 36 -14.94 -8.61 6.41
N ASN A 37 -15.29 -9.40 5.40
CA ASN A 37 -16.66 -9.60 4.96
C ASN A 37 -16.82 -11.00 4.32
N PRO A 38 -18.05 -11.52 4.17
CA PRO A 38 -18.31 -12.87 3.64
C PRO A 38 -17.91 -13.10 2.17
N PHE A 39 -17.55 -12.03 1.46
CA PHE A 39 -17.15 -12.04 0.05
C PHE A 39 -15.63 -11.93 -0.11
N ASN A 40 -14.91 -11.49 0.93
CA ASN A 40 -13.44 -11.53 0.97
C ASN A 40 -13.01 -12.95 1.28
N ARG A 41 -12.75 -13.74 0.23
CA ARG A 41 -12.47 -15.17 0.33
C ARG A 41 -11.04 -15.49 -0.07
N ASN A 42 -10.51 -16.57 0.49
CA ASN A 42 -9.27 -17.20 0.07
C ASN A 42 -9.47 -17.95 -1.26
N LEU A 43 -8.39 -18.40 -1.87
CA LEU A 43 -8.42 -19.18 -3.12
C LEU A 43 -9.23 -20.48 -2.98
N ASP A 44 -9.25 -21.05 -1.77
CA ASP A 44 -10.04 -22.23 -1.41
C ASP A 44 -11.55 -21.92 -1.22
N GLY A 45 -11.95 -20.64 -1.29
CA GLY A 45 -13.33 -20.19 -1.14
C GLY A 45 -13.77 -19.94 0.30
N SER A 46 -12.93 -20.22 1.30
CA SER A 46 -13.15 -19.88 2.71
C SER A 46 -13.12 -18.36 2.93
N VAL A 47 -13.96 -17.85 3.84
CA VAL A 47 -13.98 -16.41 4.18
C VAL A 47 -12.71 -16.08 4.95
N LYS A 48 -12.01 -15.00 4.56
CA LYS A 48 -10.83 -14.54 5.27
C LYS A 48 -11.22 -14.09 6.67
N SER A 49 -10.58 -14.70 7.64
CA SER A 49 -10.62 -14.31 9.03
C SER A 49 -9.99 -12.93 9.22
N ARG A 50 -10.32 -12.26 10.32
CA ARG A 50 -9.70 -10.98 10.68
C ARG A 50 -8.17 -11.05 10.67
N ASP A 51 -7.61 -12.14 11.20
CA ASP A 51 -6.16 -12.35 11.25
C ASP A 51 -5.55 -12.50 9.85
N GLU A 52 -6.21 -13.23 8.96
CA GLU A 52 -5.79 -13.39 7.56
C GLU A 52 -5.85 -12.06 6.79
N VAL A 53 -6.92 -11.28 7.00
CA VAL A 53 -7.03 -9.93 6.42
C VAL A 53 -5.93 -9.03 6.96
N PHE A 54 -5.64 -9.09 8.25
CA PHE A 54 -4.55 -8.33 8.87
C PHE A 54 -3.19 -8.74 8.30
N ALA A 55 -2.92 -10.04 8.19
CA ALA A 55 -1.68 -10.57 7.62
C ALA A 55 -1.51 -10.14 6.16
N ALA A 56 -2.58 -10.18 5.35
CA ALA A 56 -2.57 -9.72 3.97
C ALA A 56 -2.25 -8.23 3.86
N VAL A 57 -2.99 -7.38 4.60
CA VAL A 57 -2.77 -5.92 4.61
C VAL A 57 -1.37 -5.58 5.14
N SER A 58 -0.86 -6.34 6.10
CA SER A 58 0.50 -6.19 6.62
C SER A 58 1.55 -6.60 5.60
N ALA A 59 1.33 -7.68 4.83
CA ALA A 59 2.21 -8.11 3.76
C ALA A 59 2.25 -7.08 2.62
N GLU A 60 1.09 -6.53 2.22
CA GLU A 60 1.01 -5.43 1.24
C GLU A 60 1.77 -4.19 1.72
N ALA A 61 1.59 -3.81 2.98
CA ALA A 61 2.30 -2.70 3.60
C ALA A 61 3.82 -2.94 3.67
N ALA A 62 4.25 -4.19 3.89
CA ALA A 62 5.65 -4.57 3.95
C ALA A 62 6.31 -4.58 2.56
N ALA A 63 5.64 -5.13 1.56
CA ALA A 63 6.08 -5.21 0.16
C ALA A 63 6.00 -3.87 -0.59
N TRP A 64 5.47 -2.83 0.05
CA TRP A 64 5.36 -1.52 -0.57
C TRP A 64 6.71 -0.81 -0.67
N GLU A 65 7.17 -0.68 -1.91
CA GLU A 65 8.35 0.10 -2.30
C GLU A 65 7.90 1.35 -3.07
N PRO A 66 7.89 2.54 -2.42
CA PRO A 66 7.48 3.76 -3.10
C PRO A 66 8.61 4.37 -3.92
N ASP A 67 8.23 5.04 -5.00
CA ASP A 67 9.14 5.92 -5.72
C ASP A 67 9.40 7.21 -4.90
N PHE A 68 10.68 7.49 -4.71
CA PHE A 68 11.17 8.65 -3.95
C PHE A 68 11.48 9.86 -4.83
N ARG A 69 11.17 9.83 -6.14
CA ARG A 69 11.34 11.01 -6.99
C ARG A 69 10.37 12.11 -6.56
N HIS A 70 10.86 13.34 -6.49
CA HIS A 70 10.01 14.51 -6.29
C HIS A 70 9.22 14.78 -7.57
N GLY A 71 7.99 15.28 -7.47
CA GLY A 71 7.18 15.62 -8.64
C GLY A 71 7.92 16.56 -9.60
N ALA A 72 8.61 17.58 -9.07
CA ALA A 72 9.44 18.49 -9.87
C ALA A 72 10.63 17.80 -10.56
N CYS A 73 11.24 16.79 -9.93
CA CYS A 73 12.41 16.08 -10.49
C CYS A 73 12.03 14.95 -11.46
N VAL A 74 10.74 14.69 -11.68
CA VAL A 74 10.29 13.75 -12.73
C VAL A 74 10.39 14.41 -14.11
N GLU A 75 10.21 15.73 -14.19
CA GLU A 75 10.20 16.48 -15.46
C GLU A 75 11.60 16.90 -15.93
N GLU A 76 12.57 17.07 -15.02
CA GLU A 76 13.96 17.44 -15.34
C GLU A 76 14.71 16.35 -16.16
N ASP A 77 14.34 15.08 -16.00
CA ASP A 77 14.96 13.94 -16.72
C ASP A 77 14.46 13.84 -18.19
N ALA A 78 13.24 14.31 -18.46
CA ALA A 78 12.62 14.26 -19.78
C ALA A 78 13.13 15.38 -20.72
N GLU A 79 13.59 16.49 -20.16
CA GLU A 79 14.14 17.63 -20.92
C GLU A 79 15.63 17.47 -21.21
N ALA A 80 16.38 16.76 -20.36
CA ALA A 80 17.81 16.45 -20.56
C ALA A 80 18.08 15.36 -21.63
N ALA A 81 17.03 14.66 -22.11
CA ALA A 81 17.11 13.62 -23.14
C ALA A 81 16.76 14.11 -24.55
N ARG A 82 16.64 15.43 -24.77
CA ARG A 82 16.35 16.07 -26.07
C ARG A 82 17.57 16.72 -26.70
#